data_AF-A0A3B8P4I8-F1
#
_entry.id   AF-A0A3B8P4I8-F1
#
_cell.length_a   1.000
_cell.length_b   1.000
_cell.length_c   1.000
_cell.angle_alpha   90.00
_cell.angle_beta   90.00
_cell.angle_gamma   90.00
#
_symmetry.space_group_name_H-M   'P 1'
#
loop_
_entity.id
_entity.type
_entity.pdbx_description
1 polymer ?
#
loop_
_entity_poly.entity_id
_entity_poly.type
_entity_poly.pdbx_seq_one_letter_code
_entity_poly.pdbx_strand_id
1 'polypeptide(L)'
;MSAILSLLRSRLLRPVFVALGIALLVQVVVAVALTRSTVTALEADLAERLGTDGRQLAGELEQAGRDVRSGLDGLSSSTRQRLSAGLSTRLQDEQQQIRITLEKNLKDSANDMAELLASVAPRAIWDNDVPVLSDFARRAQRNPNVLFVVYDDAQGQHLTRYLNRQNPINQALMDKGQGERALDKVIDAARHDPAVYVVEASINPNGAEIGKVLMGVSTAGVDQALAALDQRFSALIASGEQLVGDSLGAAAADSGKALRQRLETAQASA
;
A
#
# COMPACT_ATOMS: atom_id res chain seq x y z
N MET A 1 -55.00 -64.26 43.74
CA MET A 1 -55.49 -64.34 42.34
C MET A 1 -56.59 -65.41 42.13
N SER A 2 -57.32 -65.82 43.18
CA SER A 2 -58.29 -66.93 43.12
C SER A 2 -59.67 -66.61 43.72
N ALA A 3 -59.82 -65.54 44.50
CA ALA A 3 -61.12 -65.08 45.03
C ALA A 3 -61.92 -64.21 44.04
N ILE A 4 -61.25 -63.57 43.09
CA ILE A 4 -61.88 -62.72 42.06
C ILE A 4 -62.64 -63.60 41.03
N LEU A 5 -62.14 -64.80 40.76
CA LEU A 5 -62.73 -65.74 39.79
C LEU A 5 -64.00 -66.44 40.30
N SER A 6 -64.21 -66.59 41.62
CA SER A 6 -65.41 -67.25 42.16
C SER A 6 -66.63 -66.33 42.22
N LEU A 7 -66.43 -65.01 42.34
CA LEU A 7 -67.51 -64.01 42.27
C LEU A 7 -68.06 -63.81 40.85
N LEU A 8 -67.31 -64.19 39.81
CA LEU A 8 -67.73 -64.16 38.40
C LEU A 8 -68.74 -65.25 38.00
N ARG A 9 -69.08 -66.20 38.90
CA ARG A 9 -69.96 -67.35 38.61
C ARG A 9 -71.43 -67.14 39.05
N SER A 10 -71.78 -66.00 39.66
CA SER A 10 -73.15 -65.70 40.12
C SER A 10 -74.01 -65.05 39.03
N ARG A 11 -75.21 -65.62 38.78
CA ARG A 11 -76.13 -65.21 37.70
C ARG A 11 -76.75 -63.81 37.87
N LEU A 12 -76.64 -63.18 39.05
CA LEU A 12 -77.20 -61.85 39.33
C LEU A 12 -76.15 -60.71 39.33
N LEU A 13 -74.86 -61.00 39.56
CA LEU A 13 -73.79 -59.98 39.59
C LEU A 13 -73.08 -59.76 38.24
N ARG A 14 -73.25 -60.69 37.31
CA ARG A 14 -72.66 -60.64 35.96
C ARG A 14 -73.03 -59.38 35.15
N PRO A 15 -74.31 -58.93 35.08
CA PRO A 15 -74.65 -57.74 34.30
C PRO A 15 -74.08 -56.45 34.90
N VAL A 16 -74.03 -56.34 36.23
CA VAL A 16 -73.49 -55.16 36.93
C VAL A 16 -71.97 -55.06 36.75
N PHE A 17 -71.25 -56.18 36.87
CA PHE A 17 -69.80 -56.21 36.61
C PHE A 17 -69.45 -55.92 35.16
N VAL A 18 -70.27 -56.38 34.20
CA VAL A 18 -70.09 -56.06 32.78
C VAL A 18 -70.33 -54.57 32.52
N ALA A 19 -71.36 -53.97 33.11
CA ALA A 19 -71.62 -52.54 32.98
C ALA A 19 -70.49 -51.68 33.60
N LEU A 20 -69.99 -52.04 34.78
CA LEU A 20 -68.86 -51.37 35.43
C LEU A 20 -67.55 -51.54 34.65
N GLY A 21 -67.30 -52.75 34.13
CA GLY A 21 -66.14 -53.03 33.29
C GLY A 21 -66.17 -52.21 32.00
N ILE A 22 -67.32 -52.13 31.33
CA ILE A 22 -67.50 -51.30 30.12
C ILE A 22 -67.34 -49.81 30.45
N ALA A 23 -67.96 -49.33 31.53
CA ALA A 23 -67.84 -47.93 31.94
C ALA A 23 -66.38 -47.55 32.22
N LEU A 24 -65.63 -48.41 32.91
CA LEU A 24 -64.20 -48.20 33.18
C LEU A 24 -63.37 -48.23 31.89
N LEU A 25 -63.70 -49.12 30.95
CA LEU A 25 -63.06 -49.18 29.63
C LEU A 25 -63.31 -47.91 28.83
N VAL A 26 -64.55 -47.43 28.78
CA VAL A 26 -64.92 -46.18 28.12
C VAL A 26 -64.19 -45.00 28.77
N GLN A 27 -64.14 -44.95 30.11
CA GLN A 27 -63.48 -43.88 30.83
C GLN A 27 -61.96 -43.85 30.57
N VAL A 28 -61.31 -45.01 30.50
CA VAL A 28 -59.89 -45.12 30.11
C VAL A 28 -59.68 -44.71 28.64
N VAL A 29 -60.55 -45.16 27.72
CA VAL A 29 -60.45 -44.81 26.30
C VAL A 29 -60.62 -43.31 26.08
N VAL A 30 -61.61 -42.69 26.75
CA VAL A 30 -61.85 -41.24 26.68
C VAL A 30 -60.68 -40.47 27.30
N ALA A 31 -60.17 -40.90 28.45
CA ALA A 31 -59.00 -40.28 29.07
C ALA A 31 -57.76 -40.37 28.16
N VAL A 32 -57.50 -41.54 27.56
CA VAL A 32 -56.38 -41.72 26.63
C VAL A 32 -56.57 -40.90 25.36
N ALA A 33 -57.79 -40.83 24.82
CA ALA A 33 -58.11 -40.03 23.64
C ALA A 33 -57.92 -38.52 23.91
N LEU A 34 -58.38 -38.04 25.07
CA LEU A 34 -58.19 -36.65 25.49
C LEU A 34 -56.71 -36.35 25.69
N THR A 35 -55.97 -37.16 26.47
CA THR A 35 -54.53 -36.95 26.69
C THR A 35 -53.74 -36.97 25.39
N ARG A 36 -54.05 -37.88 24.46
CA ARG A 36 -53.44 -37.88 23.13
C ARG A 36 -53.76 -36.60 22.37
N SER A 37 -55.02 -36.16 22.35
CA SER A 37 -55.39 -34.93 21.67
C SER A 37 -54.70 -33.69 22.26
N THR A 38 -54.55 -33.61 23.59
CA THR A 38 -53.88 -32.50 24.26
C THR A 38 -52.38 -32.52 23.98
N VAL A 39 -51.75 -33.70 23.96
CA VAL A 39 -50.33 -33.85 23.59
C VAL A 39 -50.10 -33.45 22.14
N THR A 40 -50.96 -33.88 21.20
CA THR A 40 -50.84 -33.50 19.79
C THR A 40 -51.10 -32.00 19.58
N ALA A 41 -52.02 -31.40 20.35
CA ALA A 41 -52.25 -29.96 20.33
C ALA A 41 -51.07 -29.16 20.92
N LEU A 42 -50.46 -29.66 22.00
CA LEU A 42 -49.24 -29.08 22.58
C LEU A 42 -48.05 -29.21 21.63
N GLU A 43 -47.86 -30.35 20.96
CA GLU A 43 -46.84 -30.52 19.93
C GLU A 43 -47.05 -29.55 18.76
N ALA A 44 -48.28 -29.38 18.30
CA ALA A 44 -48.60 -28.44 17.22
C ALA A 44 -48.32 -26.98 17.64
N ASP A 45 -48.74 -26.56 18.84
CA ASP A 45 -48.49 -25.20 19.34
C ASP A 45 -46.98 -24.96 19.59
N LEU A 46 -46.25 -25.98 20.08
CA LEU A 46 -44.81 -25.89 20.27
C LEU A 46 -44.07 -25.80 18.93
N ALA A 47 -44.45 -26.61 17.93
CA ALA A 47 -43.89 -26.56 16.59
C ALA A 47 -44.17 -25.23 15.90
N GLU A 48 -45.37 -24.67 16.09
CA GLU A 48 -45.74 -23.37 15.51
C GLU A 48 -44.98 -22.21 16.18
N ARG A 49 -44.85 -22.22 17.51
CA ARG A 49 -44.05 -21.22 18.25
C ARG A 49 -42.56 -21.32 17.92
N LEU A 50 -41.97 -22.52 17.98
CA LEU A 50 -40.56 -22.75 17.62
C LEU A 50 -40.28 -22.37 16.15
N GLY A 51 -41.21 -22.68 15.25
CA GLY A 51 -41.11 -22.31 13.84
C GLY A 51 -41.22 -20.80 13.61
N THR A 52 -41.93 -20.06 14.47
CA THR A 52 -42.07 -18.61 14.39
C THR A 52 -40.87 -17.90 15.00
N ASP A 53 -40.45 -18.32 16.20
CA ASP A 53 -39.24 -17.82 16.88
C ASP A 53 -37.99 -18.11 16.04
N GLY A 54 -37.90 -19.29 15.42
CA GLY A 54 -36.80 -19.66 14.54
C GLY A 54 -36.72 -18.79 13.27
N ARG A 55 -37.87 -18.41 12.69
CA ARG A 55 -37.93 -17.46 11.57
C ARG A 55 -37.53 -16.05 12.00
N GLN A 56 -37.94 -15.62 13.19
CA GLN A 56 -37.59 -14.31 13.72
C GLN A 56 -36.08 -14.21 14.04
N LEU A 57 -35.52 -15.22 14.72
CA LEU A 57 -34.08 -15.31 14.99
C LEU A 57 -33.25 -15.34 13.70
N ALA A 58 -33.71 -16.08 12.68
CA ALA A 58 -33.03 -16.11 11.38
C ALA A 58 -33.00 -14.72 10.74
N GLY A 59 -34.10 -13.97 10.80
CA GLY A 59 -34.18 -12.60 10.31
C GLY A 59 -33.25 -11.64 11.07
N GLU A 60 -33.25 -11.69 12.40
CA GLU A 60 -32.38 -10.86 13.24
C GLU A 60 -30.90 -11.17 13.01
N LEU A 61 -30.52 -12.45 12.89
CA LEU A 61 -29.15 -12.86 12.61
C LEU A 61 -28.70 -12.48 11.18
N GLU A 62 -29.61 -12.53 10.20
CA GLU A 62 -29.32 -12.09 8.84
C GLU A 62 -29.16 -10.56 8.75
N GLN A 63 -29.86 -9.82 9.61
CA GLN A 63 -29.71 -8.38 9.76
C GLN A 63 -28.40 -8.03 10.48
N ALA A 64 -28.09 -8.70 11.60
CA ALA A 64 -26.81 -8.58 12.29
C ALA A 64 -25.63 -8.94 11.37
N GLY A 65 -25.76 -9.97 10.52
CA GLY A 65 -24.75 -10.33 9.53
C GLY A 65 -24.52 -9.24 8.47
N ARG A 66 -25.59 -8.55 8.05
CA ARG A 66 -25.48 -7.39 7.14
C ARG A 66 -24.83 -6.19 7.82
N ASP A 67 -25.18 -5.91 9.07
CA ASP A 67 -24.61 -4.79 9.84
C ASP A 67 -23.12 -5.01 10.12
N VAL A 68 -22.72 -6.22 10.50
CA VAL A 68 -21.30 -6.58 10.67
C VAL A 68 -20.55 -6.41 9.35
N ARG A 69 -21.10 -6.88 8.23
CA ARG A 69 -20.46 -6.73 6.92
C ARG A 69 -20.30 -5.27 6.54
N SER A 70 -21.33 -4.46 6.72
CA SER A 70 -21.27 -3.01 6.48
C SER A 70 -20.26 -2.31 7.39
N GLY A 71 -20.19 -2.71 8.66
CA GLY A 71 -19.22 -2.18 9.62
C GLY A 71 -17.78 -2.54 9.24
N LEU A 72 -17.54 -3.77 8.78
CA LEU A 72 -16.24 -4.22 8.30
C LEU A 72 -15.83 -3.53 6.99
N ASP A 73 -16.76 -3.32 6.07
CA ASP A 73 -16.52 -2.56 4.84
C ASP A 73 -16.16 -1.09 5.16
N GLY A 74 -16.89 -0.47 6.09
CA GLY A 74 -16.60 0.87 6.59
C GLY A 74 -15.25 0.97 7.31
N LEU A 75 -14.92 -0.02 8.15
CA LEU A 75 -13.63 -0.11 8.83
C LEU A 75 -12.49 -0.30 7.82
N SER A 76 -12.69 -1.14 6.81
CA SER A 76 -11.72 -1.38 5.73
C SER A 76 -11.45 -0.10 4.97
N SER A 77 -12.51 0.61 4.55
CA SER A 77 -12.41 1.90 3.87
C SER A 77 -11.68 2.94 4.72
N SER A 78 -12.08 3.11 5.99
CA SER A 78 -11.42 4.01 6.95
C SER A 78 -9.94 3.67 7.16
N THR A 79 -9.61 2.39 7.23
CA THR A 79 -8.23 1.92 7.43
C THR A 79 -7.38 2.17 6.19
N ARG A 80 -7.89 1.88 4.99
CA ARG A 80 -7.22 2.20 3.73
C ARG A 80 -6.99 3.70 3.61
N GLN A 81 -8.00 4.53 3.88
CA GLN A 81 -7.88 5.98 3.81
C GLN A 81 -6.84 6.53 4.79
N ARG A 82 -6.84 6.05 6.05
CA ARG A 82 -5.85 6.47 7.05
C ARG A 82 -4.44 5.99 6.69
N LEU A 83 -4.31 4.77 6.19
CA LEU A 83 -3.02 4.22 5.76
C LEU A 83 -2.48 4.99 4.56
N SER A 84 -3.32 5.26 3.55
CA SER A 84 -2.99 6.04 2.36
C SER A 84 -2.52 7.45 2.72
N ALA A 85 -3.30 8.16 3.54
CA ALA A 85 -2.96 9.49 3.99
C ALA A 85 -1.67 9.50 4.83
N GLY A 86 -1.54 8.58 5.80
CA GLY A 86 -0.36 8.49 6.66
C GLY A 86 0.91 8.12 5.90
N LEU A 87 0.83 7.18 4.96
CA LEU A 87 1.95 6.81 4.09
C LEU A 87 2.31 7.97 3.17
N SER A 88 1.32 8.61 2.54
CA SER A 88 1.55 9.77 1.66
C SER A 88 2.29 10.90 2.36
N THR A 89 1.89 11.29 3.58
CA THR A 89 2.59 12.34 4.35
C THR A 89 4.02 11.92 4.66
N ARG A 90 4.22 10.72 5.20
CA ARG A 90 5.56 10.23 5.55
C ARG A 90 6.47 10.10 4.33
N LEU A 91 5.90 9.75 3.18
CA LEU A 91 6.63 9.67 1.92
C LEU A 91 7.05 11.03 1.40
N GLN A 92 6.23 12.08 1.54
CA GLN A 92 6.64 13.43 1.16
C GLN A 92 7.84 13.89 1.99
N ASP A 93 7.82 13.65 3.29
CA ASP A 93 8.93 13.98 4.19
C ASP A 93 10.20 13.20 3.80
N GLU A 94 10.07 11.89 3.58
CA GLU A 94 11.21 11.04 3.19
C GLU A 94 11.76 11.42 1.80
N GLN A 95 10.89 11.73 0.83
CA GLN A 95 11.31 12.20 -0.49
C GLN A 95 12.09 13.51 -0.41
N GLN A 96 11.65 14.45 0.44
CA GLN A 96 12.37 15.70 0.64
C GLN A 96 13.75 15.46 1.27
N GLN A 97 13.82 14.56 2.25
CA GLN A 97 15.09 14.18 2.87
C GLN A 97 16.03 13.51 1.88
N ILE A 98 15.54 12.56 1.07
CA ILE A 98 16.31 11.87 0.03
C ILE A 98 16.79 12.89 -1.01
N ARG A 99 15.93 13.82 -1.46
CA ARG A 99 16.31 14.89 -2.37
C ARG A 99 17.49 15.68 -1.82
N ILE A 100 17.39 16.16 -0.57
CA ILE A 100 18.45 16.93 0.08
C ILE A 100 19.75 16.11 0.13
N THR A 101 19.68 14.83 0.50
CA THR A 101 20.86 13.96 0.56
C THR A 101 21.46 13.70 -0.82
N LEU A 102 20.65 13.44 -1.85
CA LEU A 102 21.13 13.20 -3.21
C LEU A 102 21.73 14.46 -3.82
N GLU A 103 21.10 15.61 -3.63
CA GLU A 103 21.64 16.90 -4.08
C GLU A 103 22.94 17.21 -3.35
N LYS A 104 23.01 16.99 -2.03
CA LYS A 104 24.25 17.17 -1.27
C LYS A 104 25.36 16.25 -1.79
N ASN A 105 25.08 14.96 -1.94
CA ASN A 105 26.07 14.00 -2.43
C ASN A 105 26.53 14.32 -3.86
N LEU A 106 25.62 14.81 -4.71
CA LEU A 106 25.97 15.28 -6.05
C LEU A 106 26.91 16.48 -5.99
N LYS A 107 26.60 17.47 -5.14
CA LYS A 107 27.43 18.67 -4.95
C LYS A 107 28.80 18.32 -4.38
N ASP A 108 28.85 17.50 -3.34
CA ASP A 108 30.08 17.04 -2.70
C ASP A 108 30.94 16.24 -3.71
N SER A 109 30.35 15.30 -4.45
CA SER A 109 31.04 14.55 -5.51
C SER A 109 31.54 15.45 -6.64
N ALA A 110 30.80 16.52 -6.98
CA ALA A 110 31.21 17.48 -7.99
C ALA A 110 32.39 18.33 -7.49
N ASN A 111 32.37 18.75 -6.23
CA ASN A 111 33.48 19.46 -5.59
C ASN A 111 34.74 18.59 -5.57
N ASP A 112 34.65 17.34 -5.10
CA ASP A 112 35.78 16.40 -5.10
C ASP A 112 36.36 16.19 -6.50
N MET A 113 35.49 16.06 -7.51
CA MET A 113 35.93 15.90 -8.89
C MET A 113 36.62 17.16 -9.42
N ALA A 114 36.10 18.35 -9.12
CA ALA A 114 36.71 19.61 -9.51
C ALA A 114 38.07 19.82 -8.83
N GLU A 115 38.19 19.48 -7.55
CA GLU A 115 39.46 19.50 -6.81
C GLU A 115 40.47 18.51 -7.39
N LEU A 116 40.04 17.28 -7.70
CA LEU A 116 40.90 16.30 -8.37
C LEU A 116 41.38 16.80 -9.73
N LEU A 117 40.48 17.37 -10.55
CA LEU A 117 40.82 17.97 -11.83
C LEU A 117 41.78 19.16 -11.68
N ALA A 118 41.61 19.96 -10.64
CA ALA A 118 42.49 21.07 -10.32
C ALA A 118 43.88 20.60 -9.85
N SER A 119 43.95 19.48 -9.12
CA SER A 119 45.20 18.93 -8.60
C SER A 119 46.11 18.34 -9.69
N VAL A 120 45.53 17.79 -10.76
CA VAL A 120 46.29 17.15 -11.86
C VAL A 120 46.62 18.11 -13.02
N ALA A 121 45.97 19.27 -13.06
CA ALA A 121 46.14 20.27 -14.10
C ALA A 121 47.45 21.09 -14.10
N PRO A 122 48.17 21.33 -12.98
CA PRO A 122 49.29 22.28 -12.96
C PRO A 122 50.38 22.00 -13.99
N ARG A 123 50.75 20.72 -14.15
CA ARG A 123 51.76 20.30 -15.13
C ARG A 123 51.33 20.64 -16.55
N ALA A 124 50.09 20.31 -16.93
CA ALA A 124 49.57 20.58 -18.25
C ALA A 124 49.40 22.09 -18.52
N ILE A 125 49.10 22.90 -17.50
CA ILE A 125 49.04 24.36 -17.63
C ILE A 125 50.43 24.96 -17.85
N TRP A 126 51.44 24.54 -17.08
CA TRP A 126 52.82 25.03 -17.27
C TRP A 126 53.41 24.63 -18.61
N ASP A 127 53.11 23.42 -19.08
CA ASP A 127 53.55 22.92 -20.39
C ASP A 127 52.69 23.45 -21.55
N ASN A 128 51.64 24.24 -21.27
CA ASN A 128 50.63 24.71 -22.22
C ASN A 128 50.00 23.58 -23.06
N ASP A 129 49.83 22.41 -22.46
CA ASP A 129 49.30 21.20 -23.08
C ASP A 129 47.76 21.18 -23.03
N VAL A 130 47.17 22.02 -23.89
CA VAL A 130 45.71 22.09 -24.09
C VAL A 130 45.08 20.75 -24.48
N PRO A 131 45.70 19.90 -25.32
CA PRO A 131 45.21 18.54 -25.58
C PRO A 131 45.02 17.71 -24.31
N VAL A 132 46.01 17.70 -23.40
CA VAL A 132 45.91 16.95 -22.13
C VAL A 132 44.79 17.50 -21.23
N LEU A 133 44.66 18.82 -21.11
CA LEU A 133 43.54 19.44 -20.38
C LEU A 133 42.17 19.07 -20.98
N SER A 134 42.08 19.05 -22.31
CA SER A 134 40.86 18.66 -23.02
C SER A 134 40.50 17.18 -22.78
N ASP A 135 41.51 16.32 -22.65
CA ASP A 135 41.32 14.91 -22.32
C ASP A 135 40.85 14.70 -20.88
N PHE A 136 41.36 15.46 -19.91
CA PHE A 136 40.85 15.44 -18.53
C PHE A 136 39.38 15.87 -18.48
N ALA A 137 39.04 16.98 -19.16
CA ALA A 137 37.67 17.46 -19.28
C ALA A 137 36.75 16.40 -19.93
N ARG A 138 37.20 15.74 -21.00
CA ARG A 138 36.43 14.69 -21.68
C ARG A 138 36.23 13.46 -20.79
N ARG A 139 37.21 13.08 -19.98
CA ARG A 139 37.10 11.95 -19.04
C ARG A 139 36.10 12.25 -17.93
N ALA A 140 36.11 13.45 -17.38
CA ALA A 140 35.10 13.90 -16.41
C ALA A 140 33.69 13.89 -17.02
N GLN A 141 33.54 14.35 -18.27
CA GLN A 141 32.26 14.31 -19.01
C GLN A 141 31.78 12.90 -19.40
N ARG A 142 32.53 11.83 -19.10
CA ARG A 142 31.99 10.45 -19.19
C ARG A 142 30.94 10.18 -18.13
N ASN A 143 30.97 10.93 -17.02
CA ASN A 143 29.89 10.92 -16.06
C ASN A 143 28.66 11.61 -16.69
N PRO A 144 27.51 10.95 -16.81
CA PRO A 144 26.31 11.51 -17.44
C PRO A 144 25.80 12.78 -16.75
N ASN A 145 26.14 12.98 -15.47
CA ASN A 145 25.76 14.18 -14.73
C ASN A 145 26.65 15.39 -15.04
N VAL A 146 27.83 15.21 -15.63
CA VAL A 146 28.76 16.31 -15.94
C VAL A 146 28.41 16.89 -17.31
N LEU A 147 27.99 18.16 -17.33
CA LEU A 147 27.53 18.86 -18.54
C LEU A 147 28.70 19.46 -19.33
N PHE A 148 29.62 20.11 -18.62
CA PHE A 148 30.81 20.72 -19.19
C PHE A 148 31.93 20.81 -18.15
N VAL A 149 33.17 20.86 -18.63
CA VAL A 149 34.37 21.11 -17.82
C VAL A 149 35.26 22.05 -18.62
N VAL A 150 35.66 23.14 -18.01
CA VAL A 150 36.47 24.20 -18.62
C VAL A 150 37.65 24.48 -17.71
N TYR A 151 38.82 24.62 -18.32
CA TYR A 151 40.02 25.10 -17.65
C TYR A 151 40.24 26.55 -18.03
N ASP A 152 40.38 27.41 -17.05
CA ASP A 152 40.68 28.83 -17.20
C ASP A 152 42.13 29.07 -16.78
N ASP A 153 42.82 29.95 -17.50
CA ASP A 153 44.13 30.46 -17.08
C ASP A 153 44.02 31.50 -15.95
N ALA A 154 45.16 32.00 -15.48
CA ALA A 154 45.22 33.05 -14.46
C ALA A 154 44.57 34.38 -14.89
N GLN A 155 44.33 34.57 -16.20
CA GLN A 155 43.66 35.73 -16.78
C GLN A 155 42.16 35.51 -17.01
N GLY A 156 41.63 34.31 -16.73
CA GLY A 156 40.25 33.92 -16.94
C GLY A 156 39.90 33.55 -18.39
N GLN A 157 40.89 33.24 -19.23
CA GLN A 157 40.64 32.75 -20.59
C GLN A 157 40.44 31.23 -20.60
N HIS A 158 39.41 30.77 -21.30
CA HIS A 158 39.11 29.36 -21.48
C HIS A 158 40.18 28.65 -22.33
N LEU A 159 41.02 27.85 -21.67
CA LEU A 159 42.04 26.99 -22.28
C LEU A 159 41.39 25.82 -23.02
N THR A 160 40.32 25.24 -22.46
CA THR A 160 39.56 24.16 -23.10
C THR A 160 38.23 24.66 -23.65
N ARG A 161 37.80 24.07 -24.77
CA ARG A 161 36.59 24.48 -25.52
C ARG A 161 35.62 23.34 -25.79
N TYR A 162 35.86 22.18 -25.20
CA TYR A 162 35.08 20.98 -25.49
C TYR A 162 33.70 21.06 -24.82
N LEU A 163 32.66 21.00 -25.65
CA LEU A 163 31.27 20.93 -25.22
C LEU A 163 30.59 19.74 -25.90
N ASN A 164 29.99 18.86 -25.11
CA ASN A 164 29.18 17.78 -25.65
C ASN A 164 27.83 18.31 -26.15
N ARG A 165 27.74 18.59 -27.46
CA ARG A 165 26.51 19.06 -28.12
C ARG A 165 25.46 17.97 -28.31
N GLN A 166 25.78 16.70 -28.07
CA GLN A 166 24.81 15.60 -28.16
C GLN A 166 23.93 15.51 -26.91
N ASN A 167 24.35 16.14 -25.79
CA ASN A 167 23.55 16.17 -24.58
C ASN A 167 22.38 17.16 -24.76
N PRO A 168 21.11 16.71 -24.61
CA PRO A 168 19.94 17.57 -24.76
C PRO A 168 19.90 18.72 -23.75
N ILE A 169 20.48 18.54 -22.55
CA ILE A 169 20.57 19.60 -21.54
C ILE A 169 21.49 20.71 -22.03
N ASN A 170 22.64 20.36 -22.62
CA ASN A 170 23.55 21.34 -23.19
C ASN A 170 22.92 22.08 -24.38
N GLN A 171 22.10 21.40 -25.19
CA GLN A 171 21.34 22.06 -26.27
C GLN A 171 20.35 23.09 -25.70
N ALA A 172 19.55 22.70 -24.71
CA ALA A 172 18.61 23.62 -24.06
C ALA A 172 19.32 24.81 -23.39
N LEU A 173 20.49 24.60 -22.77
CA LEU A 173 21.29 25.67 -22.17
C LEU A 173 21.90 26.60 -23.22
N MET A 174 22.34 26.07 -24.37
CA MET A 174 22.83 26.90 -25.49
C MET A 174 21.75 27.83 -26.05
N ASP A 175 20.49 27.39 -26.08
CA ASP A 175 19.37 28.17 -26.60
C ASP A 175 18.92 29.26 -25.62
N LYS A 176 19.04 29.00 -24.31
CA LYS A 176 18.67 29.95 -23.25
C LYS A 176 19.76 30.98 -22.94
N GLY A 177 21.03 30.60 -23.11
CA GLY A 177 22.17 31.38 -22.65
C GLY A 177 22.60 32.50 -23.60
N GLN A 178 23.25 33.52 -23.03
CA GLN A 178 23.78 34.65 -23.77
C GLN A 178 25.31 34.55 -23.91
N GLY A 179 25.85 34.89 -25.08
CA GLY A 179 27.29 34.82 -25.35
C GLY A 179 27.62 34.68 -26.84
N GLU A 180 28.83 35.05 -27.23
CA GLU A 180 29.30 34.91 -28.61
C GLU A 180 29.57 33.44 -28.99
N ARG A 181 30.07 32.64 -28.03
CA ARG A 181 30.44 31.24 -28.26
C ARG A 181 29.45 30.29 -27.59
N ALA A 182 29.33 29.08 -28.14
CA ALA A 182 28.45 28.04 -27.61
C ALA A 182 28.76 27.66 -26.16
N LEU A 183 30.04 27.65 -25.77
CA LEU A 183 30.47 27.36 -24.40
C LEU A 183 30.04 28.48 -23.45
N ASP A 184 30.31 29.73 -23.82
CA ASP A 184 29.96 30.92 -23.04
C ASP A 184 28.44 30.97 -22.78
N LYS A 185 27.62 30.67 -23.79
CA LYS A 185 26.16 30.55 -23.64
C LYS A 185 25.77 29.49 -22.61
N VAL A 186 26.36 28.29 -22.68
CA VAL A 186 26.05 27.21 -21.73
C VAL A 186 26.47 27.58 -20.31
N ILE A 187 27.63 28.22 -20.13
CA ILE A 187 28.11 28.65 -18.81
C ILE A 187 27.16 29.71 -18.24
N ASP A 188 26.79 30.71 -19.04
CA ASP A 188 25.86 31.75 -18.65
C ASP A 188 24.50 31.17 -18.24
N ALA A 189 23.91 30.31 -19.08
CA ALA A 189 22.66 29.64 -18.75
C ALA A 189 22.78 28.77 -17.49
N ALA A 190 23.88 28.02 -17.35
CA ALA A 190 24.12 27.15 -16.20
C ALA A 190 24.27 27.92 -14.87
N ARG A 191 24.79 29.14 -14.88
CA ARG A 191 24.88 29.97 -13.66
C ARG A 191 23.52 30.47 -13.18
N HIS A 192 22.54 30.57 -14.08
CA HIS A 192 21.19 31.06 -13.78
C HIS A 192 20.14 29.94 -13.68
N ASP A 193 20.46 28.71 -14.12
CA ASP A 193 19.53 27.58 -14.11
C ASP A 193 19.63 26.78 -12.79
N PRO A 194 18.53 26.67 -12.01
CA PRO A 194 18.54 25.89 -10.77
C PRO A 194 18.75 24.37 -11.00
N ALA A 195 18.60 23.87 -12.23
CA ALA A 195 18.85 22.47 -12.58
C ALA A 195 20.34 22.16 -12.82
N VAL A 196 21.21 23.16 -12.70
CA VAL A 196 22.66 23.02 -12.88
C VAL A 196 23.39 23.54 -11.66
N TYR A 197 24.30 22.73 -11.13
CA TYR A 197 25.23 23.14 -10.09
C TYR A 197 26.58 23.42 -10.74
N VAL A 198 27.05 24.67 -10.62
CA VAL A 198 28.36 25.09 -11.11
C VAL A 198 29.35 25.05 -9.96
N VAL A 199 30.45 24.32 -10.16
CA VAL A 199 31.58 24.21 -9.25
C VAL A 199 32.77 24.94 -9.85
N GLU A 200 33.47 25.69 -9.01
CA GLU A 200 34.74 26.34 -9.36
C GLU A 200 35.82 25.85 -8.40
N ALA A 201 36.93 25.33 -8.93
CA ALA A 201 38.08 24.91 -8.14
C ALA A 201 39.34 25.65 -8.62
N SER A 202 40.00 26.37 -7.71
CA SER A 202 41.25 27.07 -8.03
C SER A 202 42.41 26.09 -8.19
N ILE A 203 43.25 26.32 -9.20
CA ILE A 203 44.44 25.53 -9.49
C ILE A 203 45.63 26.28 -8.89
N ASN A 204 46.09 25.82 -7.73
CA ASN A 204 47.07 26.53 -6.90
C ASN A 204 48.25 25.64 -6.45
N PRO A 205 49.14 25.20 -7.37
CA PRO A 205 50.32 24.45 -6.97
C PRO A 205 51.17 25.27 -6.00
N ASN A 206 51.35 24.76 -4.78
CA ASN A 206 52.14 25.39 -3.72
C ASN A 206 51.69 26.83 -3.34
N GLY A 207 50.40 27.16 -3.51
CA GLY A 207 49.81 28.42 -3.05
C GLY A 207 49.80 29.57 -4.07
N ALA A 208 50.29 29.37 -5.30
CA ALA A 208 50.17 30.32 -6.39
C ALA A 208 49.02 29.92 -7.33
N GLU A 209 47.97 30.74 -7.43
CA GLU A 209 46.85 30.49 -8.36
C GLU A 209 47.29 30.72 -9.81
N ILE A 210 47.29 29.65 -10.61
CA ILE A 210 47.70 29.68 -12.02
C ILE A 210 46.53 29.47 -12.99
N GLY A 211 45.33 29.23 -12.46
CA GLY A 211 44.12 29.00 -13.23
C GLY A 211 42.97 28.48 -12.37
N LYS A 212 41.84 28.17 -13.01
CA LYS A 212 40.64 27.61 -12.36
C LYS A 212 40.03 26.51 -13.20
N VAL A 213 39.37 25.55 -12.55
CA VAL A 213 38.50 24.57 -13.19
C VAL A 213 37.07 24.97 -12.95
N LEU A 214 36.32 25.17 -14.04
CA LEU A 214 34.88 25.40 -14.01
C LEU A 214 34.17 24.13 -14.48
N MET A 215 33.30 23.58 -13.64
CA MET A 215 32.53 22.37 -13.98
C MET A 215 31.04 22.59 -13.71
N GLY A 216 30.21 22.28 -14.70
CA GLY A 216 28.76 22.25 -14.53
C GLY A 216 28.27 20.81 -14.39
N VAL A 217 27.52 20.52 -13.34
CA VAL A 217 26.84 19.23 -13.14
C VAL A 217 25.32 19.41 -13.12
N SER A 218 24.60 18.48 -13.73
CA SER A 218 23.13 18.51 -13.77
C SER A 218 22.52 17.79 -12.57
N THR A 219 21.45 18.37 -12.03
CA THR A 219 20.59 17.72 -11.03
C THR A 219 19.50 16.85 -11.67
N ALA A 220 19.39 16.79 -13.01
CA ALA A 220 18.33 16.05 -13.69
C ALA A 220 18.32 14.55 -13.35
N GLY A 221 19.50 13.95 -13.10
CA GLY A 221 19.59 12.55 -12.65
C GLY A 221 18.99 12.34 -11.26
N VAL A 222 19.08 13.34 -10.38
CA VAL A 222 18.43 13.31 -9.05
C VAL A 222 16.92 13.38 -9.21
N ASP A 223 16.41 14.27 -10.06
CA ASP A 223 14.97 14.40 -10.31
C ASP A 223 14.38 13.12 -10.93
N GLN A 224 15.10 12.50 -11.87
CA GLN A 224 14.67 11.23 -12.46
C GLN A 224 14.64 10.10 -11.42
N ALA A 225 15.64 10.03 -10.54
CA ALA A 225 15.67 9.04 -9.47
C ALA A 225 14.51 9.24 -8.48
N LEU A 226 14.19 10.49 -8.14
CA LEU A 226 13.06 10.83 -7.27
C LEU A 226 11.72 10.51 -7.92
N ALA A 227 11.54 10.81 -9.22
CA ALA A 227 10.32 10.46 -9.95
C ALA A 227 10.12 8.94 -10.04
N ALA A 228 11.19 8.18 -10.28
CA ALA A 228 11.12 6.72 -10.29
C ALA A 228 10.78 6.14 -8.90
N LEU A 229 11.30 6.78 -7.84
CA LEU A 229 11.01 6.42 -6.46
C LEU A 229 9.54 6.67 -6.11
N ASP A 230 9.00 7.83 -6.50
CA ASP A 230 7.60 8.20 -6.31
C ASP A 230 6.63 7.21 -6.99
N GLN A 231 6.94 6.80 -8.23
CA GLN A 231 6.16 5.79 -8.94
C GLN A 231 6.15 4.44 -8.21
N ARG A 232 7.31 3.99 -7.73
CA ARG A 232 7.43 2.73 -6.98
C ARG A 232 6.64 2.78 -5.67
N PHE A 233 6.63 3.91 -4.98
CA PHE A 233 5.89 4.05 -3.74
C PHE A 233 4.38 4.16 -3.96
N SER A 234 3.94 4.88 -5.00
CA SER A 234 2.54 4.92 -5.39
C SER A 234 2.01 3.51 -5.72
N ALA A 235 2.81 2.71 -6.43
CA ALA A 235 2.49 1.30 -6.66
C ALA A 235 2.45 0.48 -5.36
N LEU A 236 3.36 0.74 -4.41
CA LEU A 236 3.39 0.07 -3.12
C LEU A 236 2.14 0.39 -2.27
N ILE A 237 1.73 1.66 -2.21
CA ILE A 237 0.50 2.08 -1.51
C ILE A 237 -0.72 1.39 -2.12
N ALA A 238 -0.86 1.45 -3.45
CA ALA A 238 -1.97 0.80 -4.15
C ALA A 238 -2.02 -0.71 -3.86
N SER A 239 -0.86 -1.38 -3.88
CA SER A 239 -0.76 -2.81 -3.55
C SER A 239 -1.13 -3.11 -2.10
N GLY A 240 -0.74 -2.24 -1.15
CA GLY A 240 -1.05 -2.38 0.26
C GLY A 240 -2.54 -2.17 0.55
N GLU A 241 -3.15 -1.17 -0.08
CA GLU A 241 -4.60 -0.93 0.00
C GLU A 241 -5.40 -2.12 -0.54
N GLN A 242 -4.98 -2.67 -1.68
CA GLN A 242 -5.60 -3.85 -2.27
C GLN A 242 -5.45 -5.06 -1.34
N LEU A 243 -4.27 -5.33 -0.80
CA LEU A 243 -4.03 -6.46 0.11
C LEU A 243 -4.87 -6.37 1.39
N VAL A 244 -4.96 -5.18 1.99
CA VAL A 244 -5.81 -4.92 3.17
C VAL A 244 -7.28 -5.13 2.81
N GLY A 245 -7.67 -4.70 1.61
CA GLY A 245 -9.04 -4.89 1.14
C GLY A 245 -9.41 -6.34 0.90
N ASP A 246 -8.55 -7.08 0.22
CA ASP A 246 -8.73 -8.51 -0.06
C ASP A 246 -8.76 -9.31 1.25
N SER A 247 -7.87 -9.00 2.19
CA SER A 247 -7.80 -9.68 3.49
C SER A 247 -9.05 -9.45 4.34
N LEU A 248 -9.52 -8.20 4.44
CA LEU A 248 -10.72 -7.86 5.21
C LEU A 248 -11.99 -8.37 4.53
N GLY A 249 -12.07 -8.30 3.20
CA GLY A 249 -13.17 -8.84 2.41
C GLY A 249 -13.27 -10.36 2.54
N ALA A 250 -12.14 -11.08 2.48
CA ALA A 250 -12.08 -12.52 2.70
C ALA A 250 -12.50 -12.89 4.14
N ALA A 251 -11.97 -12.19 5.16
CA ALA A 251 -12.33 -12.43 6.55
C ALA A 251 -13.83 -12.19 6.84
N ALA A 252 -14.41 -11.16 6.23
CA ALA A 252 -15.84 -10.87 6.32
C ALA A 252 -16.69 -11.95 5.62
N ALA A 253 -16.25 -12.40 4.43
CA ALA A 253 -16.93 -13.47 3.69
C ALA A 253 -16.90 -14.81 4.44
N ASP A 254 -15.76 -15.18 5.02
CA ASP A 254 -15.61 -16.40 5.82
C ASP A 254 -16.44 -16.34 7.10
N SER A 255 -16.44 -15.19 7.80
CA SER A 255 -17.29 -14.99 8.98
C SER A 255 -18.77 -15.10 8.64
N GLY A 256 -19.19 -14.53 7.51
CA GLY A 256 -20.57 -14.63 7.00
C GLY A 256 -20.96 -16.06 6.62
N LYS A 257 -20.04 -16.82 6.01
CA LYS A 257 -20.25 -18.25 5.73
C LYS A 257 -20.40 -19.05 7.02
N ALA A 258 -19.50 -18.86 7.99
CA ALA A 258 -19.54 -19.57 9.27
C ALA A 258 -20.85 -19.28 10.03
N LEU A 259 -21.35 -18.04 10.00
CA LEU A 259 -22.62 -17.68 10.63
C LEU A 259 -23.82 -18.36 9.94
N ARG A 260 -23.87 -18.36 8.60
CA ARG A 260 -24.91 -19.08 7.83
C ARG A 260 -24.89 -20.58 8.10
N GLN A 261 -23.71 -21.17 8.14
CA GLN A 261 -23.57 -22.61 8.38
C GLN A 261 -24.08 -23.00 9.77
N ARG A 262 -23.80 -22.18 10.80
CA ARG A 262 -24.38 -22.35 12.15
C ARG A 262 -25.91 -22.18 12.16
N LEU A 263 -26.45 -21.23 11.40
CA LEU A 263 -27.89 -21.02 11.24
C LEU A 263 -28.59 -22.22 10.59
N GLU A 264 -28.05 -22.73 9.49
CA GLU A 264 -28.58 -23.92 8.81
C GLU A 264 -28.56 -25.14 9.73
N THR A 265 -27.49 -25.30 10.50
CA THR A 265 -27.37 -26.39 11.47
C THR A 265 -28.40 -26.25 12.59
N ALA A 266 -28.63 -25.03 13.11
CA ALA A 266 -29.64 -24.77 14.13
C ALA A 266 -31.07 -24.99 13.62
N GLN A 267 -31.38 -24.63 12.38
CA GLN A 267 -32.68 -24.88 11.75
C GLN A 267 -32.93 -26.36 11.45
N ALA A 268 -31.90 -27.12 11.08
CA ALA A 268 -32.02 -28.56 10.85
C ALA A 268 -32.12 -29.38 12.15
N SER A 269 -31.81 -28.78 13.30
CA SER A 269 -31.82 -29.42 14.62
C SER A 269 -33.08 -29.11 15.43
N ALA A 270 -33.96 -28.24 14.93
CA ALA A 270 -35.23 -27.82 15.53
C ALA A 270 -36.42 -28.51 14.84
#